data_AF-A0A0H2RP62-F1
#
_entry.id   AF-A0A0H2RP62-F1
#
_cell.length_a   1.000
_cell.length_b   1.000
_cell.length_c   1.000
_cell.angle_alpha   90.00
_cell.angle_beta   90.00
_cell.angle_gamma   90.00
#
_symmetry.space_group_name_H-M   'P 1'
#
loop_
_entity.id
_entity.type
_entity.pdbx_description
1 polymer ?
#
loop_
_entity_poly.entity_id
_entity_poly.type
_entity_poly.pdbx_seq_one_letter_code
_entity_poly.pdbx_strand_id
1 'polypeptide(L)'
;MPKSAHKIGALLFCPDCGTLLDLPEADADSVTCEQCGFVEPASSYENIVITTKSHPDAFPSALRQKRKTQTKVHESGETRTIVSEQCPACGHDEAYSVNKQMRSADEGTTVLLTCVSCRHGWRLNN
;
A
#
# COMPACT_ATOMS: atom_id res chain seq x y z
N MET A 1 -35.50 31.40 -15.20
CA MET A 1 -35.45 29.92 -15.08
C MET A 1 -35.27 29.60 -13.61
N PRO A 2 -36.01 28.63 -13.03
CA PRO A 2 -35.75 28.23 -11.65
C PRO A 2 -34.32 27.71 -11.56
N LYS A 3 -33.58 28.14 -10.54
CA LYS A 3 -32.26 27.58 -10.24
C LYS A 3 -32.47 26.15 -9.77
N SER A 4 -31.68 25.21 -10.27
CA SER A 4 -31.66 23.81 -9.84
C SER A 4 -30.35 23.51 -9.11
N ALA A 5 -30.36 22.50 -8.25
CA ALA A 5 -29.17 22.02 -7.55
C ALA A 5 -28.02 21.64 -8.51
N HIS A 6 -26.79 21.88 -8.05
CA HIS A 6 -25.58 21.49 -8.76
C HIS A 6 -25.27 20.00 -8.52
N LYS A 7 -25.20 19.21 -9.60
CA LYS A 7 -24.94 17.77 -9.54
C LYS A 7 -23.45 17.45 -9.72
N ILE A 8 -22.84 16.79 -8.75
CA ILE A 8 -21.45 16.31 -8.81
C ILE A 8 -21.44 14.83 -8.46
N GLY A 9 -21.37 13.98 -9.48
CA GLY A 9 -21.50 12.53 -9.29
C GLY A 9 -22.85 12.18 -8.66
N ALA A 10 -22.82 11.58 -7.46
CA ALA A 10 -23.99 11.19 -6.67
C ALA A 10 -24.59 12.30 -5.82
N LEU A 11 -23.89 13.43 -5.71
CA LEU A 11 -24.16 14.46 -4.70
C LEU A 11 -24.80 15.69 -5.34
N LEU A 12 -25.77 16.28 -4.65
CA LEU A 12 -26.44 17.50 -5.05
C LEU A 12 -26.10 18.62 -4.07
N PHE A 13 -25.76 19.79 -4.60
CA PHE A 13 -25.43 20.97 -3.80
C PHE A 13 -26.43 22.09 -4.07
N CYS A 14 -26.81 22.81 -3.01
CA CYS A 14 -27.67 23.96 -3.09
C CYS A 14 -27.06 25.04 -4.01
N PRO A 15 -27.82 25.61 -4.96
CA PRO A 15 -27.31 26.62 -5.88
C PRO A 15 -27.12 28.00 -5.24
N ASP A 16 -27.69 28.24 -4.06
CA ASP A 16 -27.64 29.55 -3.40
C ASP A 16 -26.55 29.64 -2.32
N CYS A 17 -26.41 28.63 -1.47
CA CYS A 17 -25.42 28.62 -0.38
C CYS A 17 -24.32 27.56 -0.52
N GLY A 18 -24.40 26.65 -1.50
CA GLY A 18 -23.40 25.61 -1.73
C GLY A 18 -23.41 24.45 -0.73
N THR A 19 -24.38 24.38 0.18
CA THR A 19 -24.53 23.26 1.12
C THR A 19 -24.87 21.97 0.37
N LEU A 20 -24.33 20.84 0.83
CA LEU A 20 -24.75 19.52 0.38
C LEU A 20 -26.21 19.29 0.77
N LEU A 21 -27.07 18.95 -0.19
CA LEU A 21 -28.48 18.63 0.06
C LEU A 21 -28.62 17.17 0.52
N ASP A 22 -29.47 16.95 1.53
CA ASP A 22 -29.75 15.61 2.05
C ASP A 22 -30.46 14.72 1.05
N LEU A 23 -30.39 13.41 1.25
CA LEU A 23 -31.15 12.47 0.45
C LEU A 23 -32.65 12.61 0.75
N PRO A 24 -33.52 12.58 -0.27
CA PRO A 24 -34.96 12.61 -0.05
C PRO A 24 -35.41 11.38 0.76
N GLU A 25 -36.32 11.60 1.70
CA GLU A 25 -37.03 10.50 2.37
C GLU A 25 -37.92 9.75 1.37
N ALA A 26 -38.25 8.49 1.66
CA ALA A 26 -38.91 7.58 0.70
C ALA A 26 -40.23 8.12 0.10
N ASP A 27 -40.95 8.96 0.85
CA ASP A 27 -42.23 9.55 0.44
C ASP A 27 -42.17 11.09 0.30
N ALA A 28 -40.97 11.68 0.29
CA ALA A 28 -40.81 13.13 0.18
C ALA A 28 -40.72 13.58 -1.28
N ASP A 29 -41.57 14.52 -1.68
CA ASP A 29 -41.55 15.12 -3.03
C ASP A 29 -40.41 16.12 -3.23
N SER A 30 -39.80 16.62 -2.14
CA SER A 30 -38.77 17.65 -2.19
C SER A 30 -37.81 17.59 -1.00
N VAL A 31 -36.59 18.05 -1.22
CA VAL A 31 -35.54 18.23 -0.21
C VAL A 31 -35.36 19.73 0.04
N THR A 32 -35.38 20.13 1.31
CA THR A 32 -35.12 21.52 1.71
C THR A 32 -33.69 21.66 2.21
N CYS A 33 -32.98 22.68 1.76
CA CYS A 33 -31.65 23.02 2.24
C CYS A 33 -31.72 23.56 3.67
N GLU A 34 -31.01 22.92 4.59
CA GLU A 34 -30.98 23.30 6.00
C GLU A 34 -30.41 24.71 6.27
N GLN A 35 -29.58 25.25 5.37
CA GLN A 35 -28.90 26.53 5.59
C GLN A 35 -29.63 27.75 5.03
N CYS A 36 -30.23 27.65 3.85
CA CYS A 36 -30.86 28.79 3.19
C CYS A 36 -32.35 28.58 2.86
N GLY A 37 -32.90 27.39 3.10
CA GLY A 37 -34.30 27.07 2.83
C GLY A 37 -34.64 26.83 1.35
N PHE A 38 -33.64 26.77 0.46
CA PHE A 38 -33.84 26.40 -0.94
C PHE A 38 -34.47 25.00 -1.06
N VAL A 39 -35.47 24.84 -1.92
CA VAL A 39 -36.20 23.58 -2.09
C VAL A 39 -35.88 22.98 -3.46
N GLU A 40 -35.38 21.74 -3.46
CA GLU A 40 -35.08 20.96 -4.66
C GLU A 40 -36.06 19.78 -4.76
N PRO A 41 -36.63 19.47 -5.93
CA PRO A 41 -37.50 18.30 -6.08
C PRO A 41 -36.73 16.99 -5.90
N ALA A 42 -37.35 15.99 -5.28
CA ALA A 42 -36.74 14.66 -5.06
C ALA A 42 -36.38 13.96 -6.38
N SER A 43 -37.11 14.24 -7.46
CA SER A 43 -36.81 13.77 -8.82
C SER A 43 -35.40 14.15 -9.30
N SER A 44 -34.78 15.17 -8.70
CA SER A 44 -33.40 15.56 -9.04
C SER A 44 -32.36 14.51 -8.64
N TYR A 45 -32.70 13.59 -7.72
CA TYR A 45 -31.88 12.44 -7.32
C TYR A 45 -32.07 11.21 -8.21
N GLU A 46 -33.04 11.22 -9.12
CA GLU A 46 -33.29 10.10 -10.03
C GLU A 46 -32.28 10.04 -11.18
N ASN A 47 -32.10 8.84 -11.74
CA ASN A 47 -31.28 8.59 -12.94
C ASN A 47 -29.79 8.96 -12.80
N ILE A 48 -29.27 9.01 -11.58
CA ILE A 48 -27.84 9.26 -11.34
C ILE A 48 -27.05 7.95 -11.49
N VAL A 49 -26.26 7.85 -12.55
CA VAL A 49 -25.41 6.68 -12.82
C VAL A 49 -24.01 6.88 -12.23
N ILE A 50 -23.64 6.01 -11.29
CA ILE A 50 -22.31 6.01 -10.68
C ILE A 50 -21.55 4.77 -11.17
N THR A 51 -20.43 4.99 -11.86
CA THR A 51 -19.54 3.89 -12.27
C THR A 51 -18.35 3.82 -11.33
N THR A 52 -18.31 2.79 -10.48
CA THR A 52 -17.14 2.47 -9.65
C THR A 52 -16.31 1.38 -10.31
N LYS A 53 -14.99 1.44 -10.14
CA LYS A 53 -14.05 0.41 -10.58
C LYS A 53 -13.23 -0.05 -9.39
N SER A 54 -13.02 -1.35 -9.29
CA SER A 54 -12.16 -1.89 -8.25
C SER A 54 -10.73 -1.37 -8.38
N HIS A 55 -10.17 -0.92 -7.26
CA HIS A 55 -8.81 -1.24 -6.83
C HIS A 55 -7.92 -1.96 -7.87
N PRO A 56 -7.03 -1.34 -8.68
CA PRO A 56 -6.10 -2.12 -9.47
C PRO A 56 -5.08 -2.92 -8.64
N ASP A 57 -5.34 -3.25 -7.38
CA ASP A 57 -4.66 -4.28 -6.58
C ASP A 57 -5.62 -5.01 -5.61
N ALA A 58 -6.94 -4.79 -5.74
CA ALA A 58 -7.94 -5.43 -4.90
C ALA A 58 -7.96 -6.97 -5.05
N PHE A 59 -7.49 -7.49 -6.18
CA PHE A 59 -7.51 -8.91 -6.50
C PHE A 59 -6.11 -9.39 -6.90
N PRO A 60 -5.20 -9.69 -5.95
CA PRO A 60 -3.89 -10.24 -6.26
C PRO A 60 -4.05 -11.64 -6.88
N SER A 61 -3.45 -11.86 -8.05
CA SER A 61 -3.44 -13.17 -8.71
C SER A 61 -2.16 -13.35 -9.53
N ALA A 62 -1.78 -14.61 -9.78
CA ALA A 62 -0.58 -14.93 -10.55
C ALA A 62 -0.61 -14.33 -11.97
N LEU A 63 -1.77 -14.33 -12.63
CA LEU A 63 -1.96 -13.69 -13.95
C LEU A 63 -1.78 -12.17 -13.88
N ARG A 64 -2.22 -11.56 -12.79
CA ARG A 64 -2.17 -10.11 -12.59
C ARG A 64 -0.77 -9.63 -12.19
N GLN A 65 -0.04 -10.44 -11.42
CA GLN A 65 1.39 -10.24 -11.14
C GLN A 65 2.23 -10.31 -12.42
N LYS A 66 1.91 -11.22 -13.35
CA LYS A 66 2.56 -11.28 -14.68
C LYS A 66 2.29 -10.04 -15.55
N ARG A 67 1.19 -9.32 -15.29
CA ARG A 67 0.85 -8.06 -15.97
C ARG A 67 1.56 -6.84 -15.37
N LYS A 68 2.02 -6.91 -14.12
CA LYS A 68 2.91 -5.89 -13.57
C LYS A 68 4.26 -6.09 -14.27
N THR A 69 4.76 -5.06 -14.94
CA THR A 69 6.15 -5.03 -15.44
C THR A 69 7.03 -5.37 -14.25
N GLN A 70 7.70 -6.51 -14.34
CA GLN A 70 8.57 -7.00 -13.29
C GLN A 70 9.67 -5.97 -13.06
N THR A 71 9.48 -5.05 -12.10
CA THR A 71 10.59 -4.71 -11.22
C THR A 71 10.83 -5.98 -10.41
N LYS A 72 11.47 -6.96 -11.04
CA LYS A 72 12.34 -7.85 -10.29
C LYS A 72 13.31 -6.87 -9.67
N VAL A 73 13.00 -6.46 -8.43
CA VAL A 73 14.05 -6.33 -7.45
C VAL A 73 14.70 -7.70 -7.53
N HIS A 74 15.73 -7.79 -8.37
CA HIS A 74 16.81 -8.69 -8.02
C HIS A 74 17.04 -8.30 -6.58
N GLU A 75 16.69 -9.18 -5.64
CA GLU A 75 17.42 -9.20 -4.40
C GLU A 75 18.85 -9.14 -4.90
N SER A 76 19.43 -7.95 -4.84
CA SER A 76 20.85 -7.73 -4.95
C SER A 76 21.32 -8.56 -3.79
N GLY A 77 21.54 -9.86 -4.06
CA GLY A 77 21.76 -10.85 -3.03
C GLY A 77 22.80 -10.22 -2.15
N GLU A 78 22.45 -10.03 -0.87
CA GLU A 78 23.24 -9.26 0.10
C GLU A 78 24.69 -9.37 -0.33
N THR A 79 25.31 -8.27 -0.77
CA THR A 79 26.70 -8.28 -1.20
C THR A 79 27.52 -8.64 0.01
N ARG A 80 27.64 -9.95 0.25
CA ARG A 80 28.36 -10.53 1.37
C ARG A 80 29.82 -10.44 1.02
N THR A 81 30.57 -9.79 1.87
CA THR A 81 32.01 -9.69 1.71
C THR A 81 32.62 -11.08 1.88
N ILE A 82 33.51 -11.48 0.97
CA ILE A 82 34.27 -12.72 1.13
C ILE A 82 35.51 -12.40 1.97
N VAL A 83 35.76 -13.21 2.99
CA VAL A 83 36.93 -13.13 3.87
C VAL A 83 37.68 -14.46 3.87
N SER A 84 39.00 -14.39 4.07
CA SER A 84 39.86 -15.57 4.17
C SER A 84 39.78 -16.17 5.56
N GLU A 85 38.77 -17.02 5.79
CA GLU A 85 38.52 -17.71 7.06
C GLU A 85 38.28 -19.20 6.81
N GLN A 86 39.05 -20.04 7.49
CA GLN A 86 39.01 -21.49 7.26
C GLN A 86 37.74 -22.11 7.85
N CYS A 87 36.99 -22.82 7.01
CA CYS A 87 35.77 -23.48 7.43
C CYS A 87 36.07 -24.66 8.38
N PRO A 88 35.47 -24.70 9.59
CA PRO A 88 35.72 -25.78 10.55
C PRO A 88 35.14 -27.14 10.10
N ALA A 89 34.24 -27.15 9.11
CA ALA A 89 33.58 -28.37 8.63
C ALA A 89 34.28 -29.02 7.43
N CYS A 90 34.82 -28.23 6.50
CA CYS A 90 35.41 -28.75 5.25
C CYS A 90 36.83 -28.25 4.94
N GLY A 91 37.39 -27.36 5.76
CA GLY A 91 38.76 -26.86 5.60
C GLY A 91 38.97 -25.85 4.46
N HIS A 92 37.91 -25.37 3.80
CA HIS A 92 38.01 -24.35 2.75
C HIS A 92 38.30 -22.97 3.34
N ASP A 93 39.18 -22.20 2.69
CA ASP A 93 39.75 -20.95 3.26
C ASP A 93 38.91 -19.69 3.00
N GLU A 94 37.74 -19.79 2.38
CA GLU A 94 36.89 -18.63 2.07
C GLU A 94 35.48 -18.75 2.68
N ALA A 95 35.03 -17.63 3.28
CA ALA A 95 33.72 -17.50 3.88
C ALA A 95 33.08 -16.15 3.57
N TYR A 96 31.76 -16.13 3.38
CA TYR A 96 30.95 -14.92 3.35
C TYR A 96 30.79 -14.38 4.78
N SER A 97 31.09 -13.10 5.00
CA SER A 97 30.93 -12.43 6.30
C SER A 97 29.74 -11.48 6.32
N VAL A 98 28.99 -11.53 7.43
CA VAL A 98 27.90 -10.60 7.75
C VAL A 98 28.05 -10.17 9.20
N ASN A 99 28.25 -8.87 9.41
CA ASN A 99 28.31 -8.29 10.74
C ASN A 99 26.90 -8.00 11.25
N LYS A 100 26.56 -8.53 12.42
CA LYS A 100 25.25 -8.31 13.05
C LYS A 100 25.42 -8.03 14.54
N GLN A 101 24.90 -6.90 15.00
CA GLN A 101 24.82 -6.61 16.43
C GLN A 101 23.70 -7.46 17.03
N MET A 102 24.04 -8.39 17.91
CA MET A 102 23.09 -9.26 18.60
C MET A 102 22.99 -8.96 20.10
N ARG A 103 23.81 -8.04 20.60
CA ARG A 103 23.95 -7.71 22.02
C ARG A 103 23.80 -6.21 22.26
N SER A 104 23.94 -5.77 23.51
CA SER A 104 23.86 -4.35 23.86
C SER A 104 24.90 -3.53 23.09
N ALA A 105 24.67 -2.22 22.97
CA ALA A 105 25.58 -1.30 22.29
C ALA A 105 26.99 -1.28 22.89
N ASP A 106 27.12 -1.67 24.17
CA ASP A 106 28.38 -1.74 24.90
C ASP A 106 29.23 -2.99 24.58
N GLU A 107 28.69 -3.94 23.81
CA GLU A 107 29.38 -5.19 23.44
C GLU A 107 29.78 -5.23 21.95
N GLY A 108 30.86 -5.97 21.65
CA GLY A 108 31.37 -6.17 20.30
C GLY A 108 30.34 -6.74 19.32
N THR A 109 30.50 -6.42 18.03
CA THR A 109 29.62 -6.94 16.97
C THR A 109 29.88 -8.43 16.73
N THR A 110 28.83 -9.22 16.49
CA THR A 110 29.00 -10.63 16.10
C THR A 110 29.22 -10.75 14.60
N VAL A 111 30.26 -11.47 14.18
CA VAL A 111 30.51 -11.78 12.78
C VAL A 111 29.94 -13.15 12.46
N LEU A 112 28.95 -13.19 11.57
CA LEU A 112 28.37 -14.42 11.03
C LEU A 112 29.12 -14.79 9.75
N LEU A 113 29.76 -15.96 9.76
CA LEU A 113 30.48 -16.50 8.62
C LEU A 113 29.66 -17.63 7.99
N THR A 114 29.64 -17.70 6.66
CA THR A 114 29.06 -18.80 5.89
C THR A 114 30.07 -19.29 4.86
N CYS A 115 30.46 -20.55 4.93
CA CYS A 115 31.43 -21.12 3.98
C CYS A 115 30.94 -20.96 2.53
N VAL A 116 31.83 -20.51 1.63
CA VAL A 116 31.51 -20.38 0.20
C VAL A 116 31.23 -21.74 -0.44
N SER A 117 31.96 -22.78 0.00
CA SER A 117 31.87 -24.14 -0.56
C SER A 117 30.72 -24.96 0.04
N CYS A 118 30.74 -25.22 1.35
CA CYS A 118 29.79 -26.15 1.99
C CYS A 118 28.56 -25.48 2.62
N ARG A 119 28.46 -24.14 2.57
CA ARG A 119 27.38 -23.34 3.18
C ARG A 119 27.24 -23.49 4.70
N HIS A 120 28.20 -24.14 5.39
CA HIS A 120 28.20 -24.20 6.85
C HIS A 120 28.32 -22.81 7.45
N GLY A 121 27.45 -22.48 8.41
CA GLY A 121 27.43 -21.21 9.09
C GLY A 121 28.02 -21.30 10.50
N TRP A 122 28.92 -20.38 10.84
CA TRP A 122 29.45 -20.26 12.20
C TRP A 122 29.57 -18.79 12.62
N ARG A 123 29.80 -18.57 13.91
CA ARG A 123 29.92 -17.24 14.50
C ARG A 123 31.32 -17.03 15.04
N LEU A 124 31.90 -15.86 14.77
CA LEU A 124 33.03 -15.33 15.52
C LEU A 124 32.48 -14.26 16.46
N ASN A 125 32.66 -14.49 17.75
CA ASN A 125 32.44 -13.46 18.76
C ASN A 125 33.78 -12.76 18.96
N ASN A 126 33.83 -11.46 18.66
CA ASN A 126 34.95 -10.59 19.00
C ASN A 126 34.66 -9.88 20.32
#